data_AF-A0A3Q3AXR0-F1
#
_entry.id   AF-A0A3Q3AXR0-F1
#
_cell.length_a   1.000
_cell.length_b   1.000
_cell.length_c   1.000
_cell.angle_alpha   90.00
_cell.angle_beta   90.00
_cell.angle_gamma   90.00
#
_symmetry.space_group_name_H-M   'P 1'
#
loop_
_entity.id
_entity.type
_entity.pdbx_description
1 polymer ?
#
loop_
_entity_poly.entity_id
_entity_poly.type
_entity_poly.pdbx_seq_one_letter_code
_entity_poly.pdbx_strand_id
1 'polypeptide(L)'
;MAASSGAANAAASDSDSVSAGSSMESPTIQYSLVLDHLIGSKRPVKDLNPAVMGGLPMPPKSDDQKMIERAMESCAFKSILACVGGFVLGGAFGVFTAGIDTNVGFDPKDPLRTPTAREVLKDMGQRGMSYAKNFAIIGAMFSCTECIIESHRGVTDWKNAVYSGCVTGGVIGFRAGLKAGVLGCGGFAAFSAAIEYYLR
;
A
#
# COMPACT_ATOMS: atom_id res chain seq x y z
N MET A 1 -0.11 12.62 -24.06
CA MET A 1 0.20 12.45 -25.49
C MET A 1 -0.43 11.15 -25.98
N ALA A 2 -0.93 11.13 -27.22
CA ALA A 2 -1.62 10.06 -27.97
C ALA A 2 -3.02 9.68 -27.45
N ALA A 3 -4.17 9.95 -28.08
CA ALA A 3 -4.63 10.14 -29.47
C ALA A 3 -4.76 8.86 -30.33
N SER A 4 -6.03 8.52 -30.64
CA SER A 4 -6.53 7.83 -31.86
C SER A 4 -8.07 7.93 -31.79
N SER A 5 -8.89 8.60 -32.63
CA SER A 5 -8.98 8.88 -34.09
C SER A 5 -10.00 7.98 -34.81
N GLY A 6 -11.04 8.59 -35.39
CA GLY A 6 -12.03 8.00 -36.31
C GLY A 6 -13.45 8.54 -36.02
N ALA A 7 -13.89 9.71 -36.51
CA ALA A 7 -14.22 10.13 -37.88
C ALA A 7 -15.48 9.46 -38.47
N ALA A 8 -16.60 10.20 -38.58
CA ALA A 8 -17.37 10.42 -39.82
C ALA A 8 -18.66 11.23 -39.56
N ASN A 9 -18.90 12.19 -40.46
CA ASN A 9 -20.02 13.14 -40.55
C ASN A 9 -21.38 12.48 -40.85
N ALA A 10 -22.49 13.13 -40.49
CA ALA A 10 -23.44 13.75 -41.44
C ALA A 10 -24.80 14.13 -40.80
N ALA A 11 -25.14 15.41 -40.97
CA ALA A 11 -26.41 15.94 -41.47
C ALA A 11 -27.74 15.88 -40.67
N ALA A 12 -28.44 17.00 -40.83
CA ALA A 12 -29.89 17.20 -40.92
C ALA A 12 -30.64 17.62 -39.65
N SER A 13 -31.00 18.90 -39.67
CA SER A 13 -32.20 19.48 -39.07
C SER A 13 -33.42 18.59 -39.26
N ASP A 14 -34.29 18.50 -38.26
CA ASP A 14 -35.69 18.82 -38.53
C ASP A 14 -36.44 19.30 -37.29
N SER A 15 -37.35 20.21 -37.56
CA SER A 15 -38.24 20.84 -36.61
C SER A 15 -39.46 19.94 -36.44
N ASP A 16 -39.92 19.67 -35.22
CA ASP A 16 -41.31 19.25 -35.04
C ASP A 16 -41.89 19.84 -33.76
N SER A 17 -42.68 20.89 -33.97
CA SER A 17 -43.68 21.41 -33.07
C SER A 17 -44.93 20.53 -33.11
N VAL A 18 -45.37 19.97 -31.98
CA VAL A 18 -46.76 19.51 -31.82
C VAL A 18 -47.34 20.01 -30.49
N SER A 19 -48.30 20.91 -30.64
CA SER A 19 -49.27 21.36 -29.64
C SER A 19 -50.19 20.23 -29.18
N ALA A 20 -50.69 20.34 -27.94
CA ALA A 20 -52.11 20.36 -27.57
C ALA A 20 -52.44 19.57 -26.30
N GLY A 21 -53.36 20.12 -25.49
CA GLY A 21 -54.37 19.30 -24.81
C GLY A 21 -54.31 19.25 -23.30
N SER A 22 -55.11 20.13 -22.66
CA SER A 22 -55.66 19.92 -21.31
C SER A 22 -56.46 18.61 -21.26
N SER A 23 -56.17 17.71 -20.30
CA SER A 23 -57.12 16.71 -19.77
C SER A 23 -56.59 16.16 -18.44
N MET A 24 -57.33 16.42 -17.37
CA MET A 24 -57.08 15.90 -16.03
C MET A 24 -57.67 14.49 -15.95
N GLU A 25 -56.89 13.49 -16.34
CA GLU A 25 -57.25 12.06 -16.32
C GLU A 25 -56.26 11.33 -15.40
N SER A 26 -56.77 10.44 -14.52
CA SER A 26 -56.01 9.65 -13.54
C SER A 26 -54.59 9.30 -14.02
N PRO A 27 -53.52 9.61 -13.27
CA PRO A 27 -52.18 9.46 -13.78
C PRO A 27 -51.85 7.97 -13.93
N THR A 28 -51.98 7.43 -15.15
CA THR A 28 -51.30 6.20 -15.54
C THR A 28 -49.80 6.51 -15.51
N ILE A 29 -49.18 6.31 -14.35
CA ILE A 29 -47.74 6.44 -14.15
C ILE A 29 -47.07 5.46 -15.13
N GLN A 30 -46.54 5.96 -16.24
CA GLN A 30 -45.71 5.15 -17.12
C GLN A 30 -44.35 4.93 -16.45
N TYR A 31 -44.20 3.79 -15.79
CA TYR A 31 -42.99 3.41 -15.06
C TYR A 31 -41.71 3.53 -15.90
N SER A 32 -41.78 3.26 -17.20
CA SER A 32 -40.66 3.41 -18.14
C SER A 32 -40.13 4.84 -18.24
N LEU A 33 -41.02 5.85 -18.29
CA LEU A 33 -40.63 7.26 -18.34
C LEU A 33 -40.04 7.74 -17.00
N VAL A 34 -40.59 7.24 -15.88
CA VAL A 34 -40.07 7.55 -14.54
C VAL A 34 -38.70 6.91 -14.32
N LEU A 35 -38.49 5.67 -14.75
CA LEU A 35 -37.20 4.98 -14.72
C LEU A 35 -36.14 5.72 -15.55
N ASP A 36 -36.51 6.22 -16.73
CA ASP A 36 -35.60 6.98 -17.60
C ASP A 36 -35.16 8.32 -16.98
N HIS A 37 -36.00 8.91 -16.12
CA HIS A 37 -35.67 10.14 -15.41
C HIS A 37 -34.90 9.91 -14.09
N LEU A 38 -35.02 8.73 -13.47
CA LEU A 38 -34.33 8.39 -12.22
C LEU A 38 -32.96 7.71 -12.43
N ILE A 39 -32.87 6.81 -13.42
CA ILE A 39 -31.71 5.94 -13.66
C ILE A 39 -31.21 6.08 -15.11
N GLY A 40 -32.04 6.59 -16.03
CA GLY A 40 -31.73 6.72 -17.45
C GLY A 40 -30.96 7.98 -17.85
N SER A 41 -30.87 8.18 -19.16
CA SER A 41 -30.05 9.25 -19.77
C SER A 41 -30.63 10.64 -19.55
N LYS A 42 -31.92 10.74 -19.17
CA LYS A 42 -32.60 11.99 -18.86
C LYS A 42 -32.48 12.40 -17.39
N ARG A 43 -31.69 11.68 -16.58
CA ARG A 43 -31.49 11.99 -15.17
C ARG A 43 -30.80 13.35 -15.00
N PRO A 44 -31.41 14.33 -14.32
CA PRO A 44 -30.74 15.58 -13.99
C PRO A 44 -29.63 15.33 -12.96
N VAL A 45 -28.46 15.97 -13.15
CA VAL A 45 -27.39 15.97 -12.15
C VAL A 45 -27.93 16.69 -10.91
N LYS A 46 -28.06 15.97 -9.81
CA LYS A 46 -28.52 16.51 -8.54
C LYS A 46 -27.31 16.66 -7.63
N ASP A 47 -27.11 17.86 -7.08
CA ASP A 47 -26.14 18.09 -6.02
C ASP A 47 -26.76 17.57 -4.72
N LEU A 48 -26.47 16.31 -4.39
CA LEU A 48 -26.90 15.75 -3.12
C LEU A 48 -26.02 16.33 -2.01
N ASN A 49 -26.65 16.98 -1.04
CA ASN A 49 -25.96 17.36 0.19
C ASN A 49 -25.63 16.07 0.97
N PRO A 50 -24.34 15.74 1.19
CA PRO A 50 -23.93 14.52 1.88
C PRO A 50 -24.46 14.45 3.33
N ALA A 51 -24.80 15.60 3.93
CA ALA A 51 -25.42 15.66 5.26
C ALA A 51 -26.87 15.14 5.30
N VAL A 52 -27.55 15.03 4.15
CA VAL A 52 -28.95 14.60 4.05
C VAL A 52 -29.07 13.13 3.61
N MET A 53 -28.01 12.58 2.99
CA MET A 53 -28.05 11.23 2.41
C MET A 53 -27.62 10.10 3.38
N GLY A 54 -26.98 10.46 4.50
CA GLY A 54 -26.52 9.50 5.52
C GLY A 54 -27.34 9.58 6.81
N GLY A 55 -27.61 8.43 7.45
CA GLY A 55 -28.30 8.35 8.74
C GLY A 55 -27.51 8.92 9.92
N LEU A 56 -26.23 9.27 9.71
CA LEU A 56 -25.37 9.94 10.68
C LEU A 56 -24.72 11.16 10.00
N PRO A 57 -24.73 12.35 10.65
CA PRO A 57 -24.03 13.52 10.12
C PRO A 57 -22.52 13.27 10.18
N MET A 58 -21.93 12.86 9.06
CA MET A 58 -20.48 12.78 8.93
C MET A 58 -19.88 14.19 8.84
N PRO A 59 -18.89 14.55 9.68
CA PRO A 59 -18.25 15.85 9.59
C PRO A 59 -17.62 16.02 8.20
N PRO A 60 -17.81 17.17 7.52
CA PRO A 60 -17.23 17.39 6.20
C PRO A 60 -15.70 17.40 6.32
N LYS A 61 -15.06 16.32 5.90
CA LYS A 61 -13.59 16.29 5.75
C LYS A 61 -13.20 17.13 4.54
N SER A 62 -12.21 18.00 4.70
CA SER A 62 -11.65 18.76 3.58
C SER A 62 -11.04 17.81 2.55
N ASP A 63 -10.98 18.23 1.29
CA ASP A 63 -10.41 17.38 0.24
C ASP A 63 -8.93 17.07 0.50
N ASP A 64 -8.20 18.00 1.13
CA ASP A 64 -6.83 17.78 1.60
C ASP A 64 -6.73 16.65 2.63
N GLN A 65 -7.67 16.61 3.60
CA GLN A 65 -7.70 15.52 4.59
C GLN A 65 -7.99 14.17 3.95
N LYS A 66 -8.88 14.11 2.94
CA LYS A 66 -9.16 12.88 2.20
C LYS A 66 -7.93 12.41 1.41
N MET A 67 -7.18 13.33 0.81
CA MET A 67 -5.94 13.00 0.10
C MET A 67 -4.88 12.45 1.05
N ILE A 68 -4.73 13.04 2.25
CA ILE A 68 -3.78 12.57 3.26
C ILE A 68 -4.17 11.18 3.78
N GLU A 69 -5.45 10.95 4.10
CA GLU A 69 -5.96 9.66 4.58
C GLU A 69 -5.70 8.54 3.56
N ARG A 70 -6.02 8.80 2.28
CA ARG A 70 -5.72 7.88 1.17
C ARG A 70 -4.22 7.62 1.01
N ALA A 71 -3.38 8.64 1.22
CA ALA A 71 -1.94 8.48 1.15
C ALA A 71 -1.42 7.58 2.28
N MET A 72 -1.92 7.73 3.51
CA MET A 72 -1.49 6.91 4.65
C MET A 72 -1.96 5.46 4.55
N GLU A 73 -3.11 5.21 3.92
CA GLU A 73 -3.60 3.87 3.66
C GLU A 73 -2.89 3.18 2.48
N SER A 74 -2.18 3.94 1.64
CA SER A 74 -1.49 3.40 0.48
C SER A 74 -0.39 2.40 0.85
N CYS A 75 -0.30 1.32 0.08
CA CYS A 75 0.76 0.31 0.28
C CYS A 75 2.17 0.91 0.11
N ALA A 76 2.32 1.91 -0.75
CA ALA A 76 3.59 2.61 -0.94
C ALA A 76 4.03 3.31 0.35
N PHE A 77 3.12 4.06 0.97
CA PHE A 77 3.43 4.77 2.21
C PHE A 77 3.72 3.81 3.36
N LYS A 78 2.89 2.79 3.57
CA LYS A 78 3.12 1.74 4.58
C LYS A 78 4.49 1.07 4.39
N SER A 79 4.85 0.73 3.14
CA SER A 79 6.14 0.12 2.82
C SER A 79 7.32 1.04 3.11
N ILE A 80 7.20 2.34 2.80
CA ILE A 80 8.26 3.32 3.11
C ILE A 80 8.42 3.46 4.63
N LEU A 81 7.32 3.54 5.37
CA LEU A 81 7.37 3.65 6.83
C LEU A 81 8.03 2.41 7.45
N ALA A 82 7.67 1.22 6.98
CA ALA A 82 8.30 -0.03 7.39
C ALA A 82 9.78 -0.12 6.98
N CYS A 83 10.14 0.41 5.80
CA CYS A 83 11.51 0.50 5.32
C CYS A 83 12.37 1.37 6.25
N VAL A 84 11.87 2.56 6.60
CA VAL A 84 12.57 3.49 7.51
C VAL A 84 12.66 2.88 8.92
N GLY A 85 11.58 2.29 9.43
CA GLY A 85 11.58 1.60 10.71
C GLY A 85 12.59 0.45 10.76
N GLY A 86 12.63 -0.38 9.72
CA GLY A 86 13.60 -1.46 9.55
C GLY A 86 15.04 -0.95 9.41
N PHE A 87 15.25 0.17 8.72
CA PHE A 87 16.57 0.79 8.59
C PHE A 87 17.12 1.26 9.94
N VAL A 88 16.30 1.96 10.74
CA VAL A 88 16.70 2.47 12.06
C VAL A 88 16.99 1.31 13.00
N LEU A 89 16.09 0.32 13.06
CA LEU A 89 16.24 -0.84 13.96
C LEU A 89 17.44 -1.71 13.54
N GLY A 90 17.61 -1.95 12.24
CA GLY A 90 18.76 -2.69 11.71
C GLY A 90 20.09 -1.95 11.87
N GLY A 91 20.09 -0.62 11.77
CA GLY A 91 21.27 0.20 12.02
C GLY A 91 21.69 0.17 13.49
N ALA A 92 20.73 0.31 14.41
CA ALA A 92 20.98 0.20 15.85
C ALA A 92 21.52 -1.20 16.22
N PHE A 93 20.88 -2.25 15.70
CA PHE A 93 21.32 -3.62 15.90
C PHE A 93 22.71 -3.88 15.29
N GLY A 94 22.99 -3.32 14.12
CA GLY A 94 24.27 -3.46 13.43
C GLY A 94 25.43 -2.76 14.14
N VAL A 95 25.21 -1.55 14.66
CA VAL A 95 26.22 -0.83 15.46
C VAL A 95 26.47 -1.54 16.78
N PHE A 96 25.42 -2.02 17.45
CA PHE A 96 25.54 -2.80 18.68
C PHE A 96 26.35 -4.09 18.45
N THR A 97 26.04 -4.82 17.37
CA THR A 97 26.75 -6.06 17.00
C THR A 97 28.21 -5.79 16.63
N ALA A 98 28.49 -4.67 15.95
CA ALA A 98 29.87 -4.27 15.67
C ALA A 98 30.64 -3.89 16.94
N GLY A 99 29.96 -3.37 17.97
CA GLY A 99 30.55 -3.00 19.27
C GLY A 99 31.01 -4.18 20.12
N ILE A 100 30.40 -5.35 19.93
CA ILE A 100 30.78 -6.59 20.62
C ILE A 100 31.80 -7.42 19.84
N ASP A 101 32.06 -7.08 18.57
CA ASP A 101 33.00 -7.81 17.72
C ASP A 101 34.44 -7.41 18.06
N THR A 102 35.19 -8.32 18.69
CA THR A 102 36.58 -8.11 19.09
C THR A 102 37.57 -8.16 17.92
N ASN A 103 37.13 -8.44 16.68
CA ASN A 103 37.99 -8.45 15.49
C ASN A 103 38.19 -7.07 14.84
N VAL A 104 37.54 -6.00 15.34
CA VAL A 104 37.69 -4.63 14.83
C VAL A 104 39.03 -4.00 15.23
N GLY A 105 40.15 -4.57 14.77
CA GLY A 105 41.47 -3.97 15.04
C GLY A 105 42.71 -4.85 14.87
N PHE A 106 42.57 -6.13 14.54
CA PHE A 106 43.73 -6.98 14.25
C PHE A 106 43.99 -7.05 12.75
N ASP A 107 44.71 -6.06 12.22
CA ASP A 107 45.29 -6.15 10.89
C ASP A 107 46.50 -7.11 10.95
N PRO A 108 46.54 -8.22 10.18
CA PRO A 108 47.63 -9.21 10.24
C PRO A 108 49.01 -8.68 9.84
N LYS A 109 49.07 -7.46 9.28
CA LYS A 109 50.26 -6.89 8.66
C LYS A 109 51.05 -5.96 9.58
N ASP A 110 50.44 -5.38 10.63
CA ASP A 110 51.09 -4.45 11.56
C ASP A 110 50.43 -4.46 12.96
N PRO A 111 50.93 -5.25 13.92
CA PRO A 111 50.30 -5.46 15.24
C PRO A 111 50.42 -4.28 16.24
N LEU A 112 51.00 -3.14 15.83
CA LEU A 112 51.32 -2.00 16.70
C LEU A 112 50.62 -0.68 16.32
N ARG A 113 49.80 -0.67 15.27
CA ARG A 113 48.96 0.47 14.93
C ARG A 113 47.64 0.31 15.69
N THR A 114 47.51 1.00 16.82
CA THR A 114 46.20 1.23 17.44
C THR A 114 45.28 1.77 16.33
N PRO A 115 44.22 1.05 15.94
CA PRO A 115 43.36 1.52 14.87
C PRO A 115 42.78 2.85 15.31
N THR A 116 42.89 3.87 14.45
CA THR A 116 42.40 5.20 14.77
C THR A 116 40.92 5.06 15.13
N ALA A 117 40.44 5.70 16.20
CA ALA A 117 39.03 5.62 16.58
C ALA A 117 38.07 5.96 15.41
N ARG A 118 38.54 6.76 14.45
CA ARG A 118 37.86 7.09 13.19
C ARG A 118 37.78 5.92 12.20
N GLU A 119 38.81 5.09 12.09
CA GLU A 119 38.80 3.89 11.23
C GLU A 119 37.89 2.82 11.80
N VAL A 120 37.95 2.59 13.12
CA VAL A 120 37.03 1.67 13.81
C VAL A 120 35.59 2.15 13.65
N LEU A 121 35.29 3.42 13.91
CA LEU A 121 33.95 3.99 13.68
C LEU A 121 33.48 3.87 12.24
N LYS A 122 34.39 4.00 11.26
CA LYS A 122 34.05 3.87 9.84
C LYS A 122 33.73 2.42 9.47
N ASP A 123 34.50 1.45 9.97
CA ASP A 123 34.22 0.03 9.72
C ASP A 123 32.94 -0.43 10.43
N MET A 124 32.74 -0.01 11.69
CA MET A 124 31.49 -0.25 12.43
C MET A 124 30.29 0.38 11.72
N GLY A 125 30.44 1.61 11.20
CA GLY A 125 29.40 2.29 10.45
C GLY A 125 29.08 1.61 9.12
N GLN A 126 30.09 1.08 8.42
CA GLN A 126 29.91 0.34 7.17
C GLN A 126 29.16 -0.99 7.42
N ARG A 127 29.52 -1.71 8.49
CA ARG A 127 28.80 -2.92 8.93
C ARG A 127 27.37 -2.59 9.39
N GLY A 128 27.19 -1.54 10.18
CA GLY A 128 25.87 -1.06 10.60
C GLY A 128 24.97 -0.70 9.41
N MET A 129 25.54 -0.04 8.40
CA MET A 129 24.84 0.34 7.17
C MET A 129 24.40 -0.89 6.34
N SER A 130 25.19 -1.97 6.31
CA SER A 130 24.79 -3.18 5.60
C SER A 130 23.63 -3.88 6.32
N TYR A 131 23.63 -3.96 7.65
CA TYR A 131 22.50 -4.48 8.43
C TYR A 131 21.25 -3.62 8.23
N ALA A 132 21.37 -2.29 8.35
CA ALA A 132 20.27 -1.36 8.15
C ALA A 132 19.58 -1.58 6.79
N LYS A 133 20.36 -1.71 5.70
CA LYS A 133 19.82 -1.98 4.35
C LYS A 133 19.06 -3.31 4.27
N ASN A 134 19.59 -4.38 4.88
CA ASN A 134 18.93 -5.69 4.86
C ASN A 134 17.59 -5.66 5.61
N PHE A 135 17.57 -5.09 6.82
CA PHE A 135 16.33 -4.96 7.60
C PHE A 135 15.31 -4.02 6.94
N ALA A 136 15.77 -2.95 6.31
CA ALA A 136 14.91 -2.06 5.53
C ALA A 136 14.22 -2.79 4.38
N ILE A 137 14.95 -3.60 3.61
CA ILE A 137 14.40 -4.40 2.50
C ILE A 137 13.38 -5.42 3.01
N ILE A 138 13.70 -6.13 4.10
CA ILE A 138 12.79 -7.12 4.69
C ILE A 138 11.50 -6.45 5.16
N GLY A 139 11.61 -5.35 5.91
CA GLY A 139 10.45 -4.60 6.42
C GLY A 139 9.57 -4.04 5.30
N ALA A 140 10.20 -3.48 4.26
CA ALA A 140 9.49 -2.96 3.10
C ALA A 140 8.74 -4.07 2.34
N MET A 141 9.39 -5.22 2.10
CA MET A 141 8.78 -6.34 1.38
C MET A 141 7.63 -6.96 2.17
N PHE A 142 7.79 -7.09 3.50
CA PHE A 142 6.75 -7.62 4.38
C PHE A 142 5.49 -6.74 4.34
N SER A 143 5.64 -5.44 4.60
CA SER A 143 4.52 -4.49 4.63
C SER A 143 3.86 -4.30 3.26
N CYS A 144 4.65 -4.28 2.18
CA CYS A 144 4.13 -4.19 0.82
C CYS A 144 3.26 -5.40 0.48
N THR A 145 3.79 -6.61 0.75
CA THR A 145 3.10 -7.86 0.42
C THR A 145 1.83 -8.03 1.25
N GLU A 146 1.88 -7.70 2.54
CA GLU A 146 0.71 -7.71 3.40
C GLU A 146 -0.38 -6.77 2.87
N CYS A 147 -0.02 -5.53 2.55
CA CYS A 147 -0.98 -4.55 2.04
C CYS A 147 -1.60 -4.96 0.70
N ILE A 148 -0.83 -5.60 -0.20
CA ILE A 148 -1.36 -6.13 -1.47
C ILE A 148 -2.35 -7.28 -1.21
N ILE A 149 -2.01 -8.21 -0.31
CA ILE A 149 -2.89 -9.33 0.04
C ILE A 149 -4.17 -8.83 0.72
N GLU A 150 -4.06 -7.88 1.63
CA GLU A 150 -5.18 -7.25 2.32
C GLU A 150 -6.08 -6.52 1.33
N SER A 151 -5.51 -5.73 0.42
CA SER A 151 -6.25 -5.01 -0.62
C SER A 151 -6.97 -5.96 -1.58
N HIS A 152 -6.38 -7.11 -1.88
CA HIS A 152 -7.01 -8.12 -2.74
C HIS A 152 -8.12 -8.90 -2.03
N ARG A 153 -7.96 -9.23 -0.74
CA ARG A 153 -8.96 -9.99 0.03
C ARG A 153 -10.06 -9.14 0.64
N GLY A 154 -9.79 -7.85 0.88
CA GLY A 154 -10.70 -6.93 1.56
C GLY A 154 -10.95 -7.27 3.03
N VAL A 155 -10.09 -8.09 3.65
CA VAL A 155 -10.23 -8.56 5.04
C VAL A 155 -8.87 -8.54 5.72
N THR A 156 -8.82 -8.02 6.96
CA THR A 156 -7.66 -8.00 7.84
C THR A 156 -7.66 -9.20 8.78
N ASP A 157 -6.83 -10.20 8.48
CA ASP A 157 -6.69 -11.42 9.28
C ASP A 157 -5.22 -11.71 9.61
N TRP A 158 -4.97 -12.47 10.69
CA TRP A 158 -3.66 -13.03 11.03
C TRP A 158 -3.03 -13.86 9.90
N LYS A 159 -3.84 -14.44 9.03
CA LYS A 159 -3.38 -15.20 7.86
C LYS A 159 -2.63 -14.32 6.86
N ASN A 160 -2.99 -13.04 6.75
CA ASN A 160 -2.33 -12.12 5.82
C ASN A 160 -0.86 -11.93 6.22
N ALA A 161 -0.59 -11.80 7.52
CA ALA A 161 0.77 -11.71 8.07
C ALA A 161 1.58 -13.00 7.83
N VAL A 162 0.95 -14.18 7.95
CA VAL A 162 1.62 -15.47 7.69
C VAL A 162 1.95 -15.63 6.21
N TYR A 163 1.02 -15.28 5.32
CA TYR A 163 1.25 -15.34 3.88
C TYR A 163 2.31 -14.34 3.42
N SER A 164 2.26 -13.09 3.90
CA SER A 164 3.27 -12.07 3.58
C SER A 164 4.65 -12.46 4.13
N GLY A 165 4.70 -13.05 5.33
CA GLY A 165 5.90 -13.64 5.91
C GLY A 165 6.49 -14.73 5.02
N CYS A 166 5.69 -15.74 4.65
CA CYS A 166 6.14 -16.82 3.77
C CYS A 166 6.65 -16.29 2.42
N VAL A 167 5.92 -15.37 1.78
CA VAL A 167 6.32 -14.81 0.48
C VAL A 167 7.62 -14.03 0.61
N THR A 168 7.75 -13.17 1.62
CA THR A 168 8.96 -12.37 1.85
C THR A 168 10.16 -13.27 2.14
N GLY A 169 10.02 -14.22 3.07
CA GLY A 169 11.08 -15.18 3.42
C GLY A 169 11.41 -16.14 2.28
N GLY A 170 10.41 -16.53 1.49
CA GLY A 170 10.57 -17.38 0.31
C GLY A 170 11.34 -16.68 -0.80
N VAL A 171 10.97 -15.45 -1.15
CA VAL A 171 11.65 -14.65 -2.20
C VAL A 171 13.09 -14.33 -1.80
N ILE A 172 13.35 -14.06 -0.52
CA ILE A 172 14.71 -13.81 -0.02
C ILE A 172 15.50 -15.11 0.06
N GLY A 173 14.92 -16.20 0.54
CA GLY A 173 15.58 -17.50 0.63
C GLY A 173 15.87 -18.12 -0.74
N PHE A 174 15.02 -17.89 -1.74
CA PHE A 174 15.16 -18.45 -3.08
C PHE A 174 16.45 -18.01 -3.78
N ARG A 175 16.97 -16.83 -3.42
CA ARG A 175 18.29 -16.32 -3.86
C ARG A 175 19.43 -17.31 -3.59
N ALA A 176 19.34 -18.01 -2.45
CA ALA A 176 20.32 -18.99 -1.99
C ALA A 176 19.96 -20.42 -2.44
N GLY A 177 18.89 -20.59 -3.22
CA GLY A 177 18.41 -21.86 -3.76
C GLY A 177 17.00 -22.24 -3.30
N LEU A 178 16.39 -23.22 -3.99
CA LEU A 178 15.01 -23.65 -3.71
C LEU A 178 14.83 -24.19 -2.28
N LYS A 179 15.79 -24.96 -1.77
CA LYS A 179 15.74 -25.49 -0.39
C LYS A 179 15.75 -24.36 0.66
N ALA A 180 16.57 -23.33 0.44
CA ALA A 180 16.62 -22.16 1.29
C ALA A 180 15.33 -21.32 1.18
N GLY A 181 14.71 -21.26 0.00
CA GLY A 181 13.41 -20.63 -0.21
C GLY A 181 12.28 -21.30 0.59
N VAL A 182 12.18 -22.63 0.56
CA VAL A 182 11.16 -23.36 1.33
C VAL A 182 11.38 -23.19 2.83
N LEU A 183 12.63 -23.34 3.30
CA LEU A 183 12.97 -23.10 4.70
C LEU A 183 12.69 -21.64 5.12
N GLY A 184 13.01 -20.69 4.24
CA GLY A 184 12.77 -19.26 4.44
C GLY A 184 11.28 -18.93 4.55
N CYS A 185 10.44 -19.50 3.67
CA CYS A 185 8.99 -19.36 3.79
C CYS A 185 8.49 -19.91 5.13
N GLY A 186 8.88 -21.13 5.51
CA GLY A 186 8.45 -21.74 6.77
C GLY A 186 8.89 -20.93 7.99
N GLY A 187 10.14 -20.48 8.02
CA GLY A 187 10.70 -19.69 9.12
C GLY A 187 10.04 -18.32 9.27
N PHE A 188 9.89 -17.57 8.18
CA PHE A 188 9.23 -16.27 8.23
C PHE A 188 7.73 -16.39 8.50
N ALA A 189 7.05 -17.41 7.96
CA ALA A 189 5.65 -17.68 8.27
C ALA A 189 5.44 -17.95 9.76
N ALA A 190 6.29 -18.78 10.36
CA ALA A 190 6.23 -19.08 11.79
C ALA A 190 6.56 -17.85 12.65
N PHE A 191 7.58 -17.06 12.27
CA PHE A 191 7.90 -15.82 12.95
C PHE A 191 6.76 -14.81 12.90
N SER A 192 6.16 -14.59 11.73
CA SER A 192 5.01 -13.70 11.58
C SER A 192 3.80 -14.18 12.37
N ALA A 193 3.51 -15.49 12.38
CA ALA A 193 2.44 -16.05 13.20
C ALA A 193 2.68 -15.83 14.70
N ALA A 194 3.92 -15.99 15.17
CA ALA A 194 4.28 -15.80 16.58
C ALA A 194 4.16 -14.34 17.01
N ILE A 195 4.59 -13.39 16.18
CA ILE A 195 4.43 -11.96 16.45
C ILE A 195 2.94 -11.58 16.49
N GLU A 196 2.16 -12.06 15.53
CA GLU A 196 0.72 -11.80 15.48
C GLU A 196 -0.01 -12.41 16.68
N TYR A 197 0.42 -13.58 17.15
CA TYR A 197 -0.09 -14.19 18.38
C TYR A 197 0.28 -13.39 19.63
N TYR A 198 1.46 -12.75 19.66
CA TYR A 198 1.91 -11.96 20.80
C TYR A 198 1.27 -10.56 20.85
N LEU A 199 1.03 -9.93 19.70
CA LEU A 199 0.48 -8.57 19.60
C LEU A 199 -1.05 -8.52 19.63
N ARG A 200 -1.72 -9.67 19.57
CA ARG A 200 -3.19 -9.79 19.57
C ARG A 200 -3.73 -10.08 20.96
#